data_AF-A0A0M9ZNN0-F1
#
_entry.id   AF-A0A0M9ZNN0-F1
#
_cell.length_a   1.000
_cell.length_b   1.000
_cell.length_c   1.000
_cell.angle_alpha   90.00
_cell.angle_beta   90.00
_cell.angle_gamma   90.00
#
_symmetry.space_group_name_H-M   'P 1'
#
loop_
_entity.id
_entity.type
_entity.pdbx_description
1 polymer ?
#
loop_
_entity_poly.entity_id
_entity_poly.type
_entity_poly.pdbx_seq_one_letter_code
_entity_poly.pdbx_strand_id
1 'polypeptide(L)'
;ALGCSPALGFVHSGHELSFVLDIADLYKTDIGIPIAFDTAAESDEDPGPRTRRALRDHIARTGLLDRCVNDIKNLLLPPGTETTTPDADHVTLQTDGGHHIPAGRNHDPESDFDPIPGGQW
;
A
#
# COMPACT_ATOMS: atom_id res chain seq x y z
N ALA A 1 5.28 -5.96 -0.75
CA ALA A 1 4.06 -5.14 -0.90
C ALA A 1 4.30 -3.77 -0.24
N LEU A 2 3.57 -2.71 -0.63
CA LEU A 2 3.86 -1.30 -0.23
C LEU A 2 3.10 -0.79 1.01
N GLY A 3 2.21 -1.58 1.61
CA GLY A 3 1.40 -1.14 2.75
C GLY A 3 0.21 -0.24 2.39
N CYS A 4 -0.07 -0.01 1.10
CA CYS A 4 -1.25 0.73 0.64
C CYS A 4 -2.54 -0.11 0.78
N SER A 5 -3.66 0.55 1.05
CA SER A 5 -4.98 -0.08 1.03
C SER A 5 -5.57 -0.09 -0.39
N PRO A 6 -5.92 -1.27 -0.97
CA PRO A 6 -6.53 -1.36 -2.29
C PRO A 6 -7.88 -0.63 -2.43
N ALA A 7 -8.61 -0.46 -1.33
CA ALA A 7 -9.96 0.11 -1.34
C ALA A 7 -9.97 1.66 -1.35
N LEU A 8 -8.84 2.30 -1.04
CA LEU A 8 -8.74 3.76 -0.92
C LEU A 8 -8.25 4.39 -2.22
N GLY A 9 -9.12 4.42 -3.24
CA GLY A 9 -8.86 5.11 -4.50
C GLY A 9 -9.06 6.63 -4.40
N PHE A 10 -8.45 7.36 -5.32
CA PHE A 10 -8.57 8.81 -5.53
C PHE A 10 -9.61 9.14 -6.60
N VAL A 11 -9.56 8.45 -7.75
CA VAL A 11 -10.47 8.69 -8.88
C VAL A 11 -11.61 7.68 -8.84
N HIS A 12 -11.28 6.39 -8.74
CA HIS A 12 -12.25 5.33 -8.52
C HIS A 12 -12.64 5.28 -7.03
N SER A 13 -13.91 4.99 -6.75
CA SER A 13 -14.43 4.86 -5.39
C SER A 13 -15.57 3.84 -5.32
N GLY A 14 -15.91 3.40 -4.10
CA GLY A 14 -17.01 2.46 -3.85
C GLY A 14 -16.69 0.99 -4.16
N HIS A 15 -15.43 0.66 -4.46
CA HIS A 15 -14.98 -0.70 -4.76
C HIS A 15 -13.73 -1.09 -3.96
N GLU A 16 -13.59 -2.35 -3.57
CA GLU A 16 -12.46 -2.86 -2.77
C GLU A 16 -11.10 -2.78 -3.52
N LEU A 17 -11.15 -2.61 -4.84
CA LEU A 17 -9.99 -2.47 -5.73
C LEU A 17 -9.84 -1.06 -6.32
N SER A 18 -10.48 -0.05 -5.75
CA SER A 18 -10.48 1.31 -6.31
C SER A 18 -9.07 1.85 -6.59
N PHE A 19 -8.14 1.72 -5.64
CA PHE A 19 -6.76 2.16 -5.84
C PHE A 19 -6.00 1.33 -6.89
N VAL A 20 -6.33 0.04 -7.01
CA VAL A 20 -5.74 -0.83 -8.06
C VAL A 20 -6.15 -0.35 -9.45
N LEU A 21 -7.41 0.08 -9.62
CA LEU A 21 -7.90 0.62 -10.88
C LEU A 21 -7.25 1.96 -11.21
N ASP A 22 -7.08 2.85 -10.23
CA ASP A 22 -6.39 4.12 -10.41
C ASP A 22 -4.94 3.92 -10.92
N ILE A 23 -4.20 3.00 -10.31
CA ILE A 23 -2.82 2.72 -10.72
C ILE A 23 -2.78 1.99 -12.07
N ALA A 24 -3.70 1.05 -12.34
CA ALA A 24 -3.76 0.35 -13.62
C ALA A 24 -4.00 1.34 -14.79
N ASP A 25 -4.80 2.38 -14.54
CA ASP A 25 -5.12 3.41 -15.52
C ASP A 25 -3.92 4.26 -15.96
N LEU A 26 -2.86 4.34 -15.15
CA LEU A 26 -1.60 5.00 -15.56
C LEU A 26 -0.88 4.27 -16.69
N TYR A 27 -1.14 2.97 -16.88
CA TYR A 27 -0.42 2.12 -17.83
C TYR A 27 -1.30 1.54 -18.94
N LYS A 28 -2.63 1.64 -18.81
CA LYS A 28 -3.56 0.99 -19.74
C LYS A 28 -3.36 1.43 -21.18
N THR A 29 -3.11 2.71 -21.44
CA THR A 29 -3.02 3.27 -22.80
C THR A 29 -1.71 2.93 -23.47
N ASP A 30 -0.64 2.85 -22.70
CA ASP A 30 0.71 2.71 -23.23
C ASP A 30 1.13 1.23 -23.33
N ILE A 31 0.45 0.35 -22.58
CA ILE A 31 0.82 -1.06 -22.47
C ILE A 31 -0.39 -1.96 -22.73
N GLY A 32 -1.43 -1.87 -21.88
CA GLY A 32 -2.53 -2.83 -21.88
C GLY A 32 -3.33 -2.85 -23.18
N ILE A 33 -3.72 -1.67 -23.64
CA ILE A 33 -4.53 -1.48 -24.86
C ILE A 33 -3.75 -1.93 -26.10
N PRO A 34 -2.53 -1.43 -26.40
CA PRO A 34 -1.77 -1.86 -27.56
C PRO A 34 -1.57 -3.39 -27.63
N ILE A 35 -1.14 -4.00 -26.52
CA ILE A 35 -0.92 -5.46 -26.47
C ILE A 35 -2.19 -6.24 -26.74
N ALA A 36 -3.34 -5.78 -26.24
CA ALA A 36 -4.62 -6.44 -26.50
C ALA A 36 -5.01 -6.38 -27.98
N PHE A 37 -4.82 -5.23 -28.63
CA PHE A 37 -5.10 -5.07 -30.05
C PHE A 37 -4.12 -5.87 -30.93
N ASP A 38 -2.83 -5.82 -30.64
CA ASP A 38 -1.81 -6.60 -31.36
C ASP A 38 -2.09 -8.11 -31.25
N THR A 39 -2.41 -8.56 -30.03
CA THR A 39 -2.74 -9.97 -29.80
C THR A 39 -4.00 -10.41 -30.54
N ALA A 40 -5.02 -9.56 -30.62
CA ALA A 40 -6.26 -9.85 -31.35
C ALA A 40 -6.04 -9.84 -32.87
N ALA A 41 -5.17 -8.96 -33.39
CA ALA A 41 -4.87 -8.88 -34.82
C ALA A 41 -4.15 -10.13 -35.37
N GLU A 42 -3.43 -10.85 -34.51
CA GLU A 42 -2.74 -12.09 -34.88
C GLU A 42 -3.68 -13.29 -35.07
N SER A 43 -4.73 -13.42 -34.26
CA SER A 43 -5.73 -14.49 -34.34
C SER A 43 -6.91 -14.22 -33.42
N ASP A 44 -8.12 -14.62 -33.87
CA ASP A 44 -9.34 -14.60 -33.07
C ASP A 44 -9.45 -15.79 -32.09
N GLU A 45 -8.54 -16.77 -32.17
CA GLU A 45 -8.55 -17.94 -31.31
C GLU A 45 -7.94 -17.64 -29.94
N ASP A 46 -8.72 -17.84 -28.87
CA ASP A 46 -8.32 -17.67 -27.47
C ASP A 46 -7.54 -16.37 -27.16
N PRO A 47 -8.09 -15.18 -27.49
CA PRO A 47 -7.39 -13.91 -27.30
C PRO A 47 -7.07 -13.65 -25.82
N GLY A 48 -7.94 -14.05 -24.89
CA GLY A 48 -7.73 -13.83 -23.45
C GLY A 48 -6.42 -14.46 -22.90
N PRO A 49 -6.22 -15.79 -23.01
CA PRO A 49 -4.97 -16.44 -22.61
C PRO A 49 -3.72 -15.92 -23.32
N ARG A 50 -3.82 -15.58 -24.61
CA ARG A 50 -2.71 -15.01 -25.38
C ARG A 50 -2.35 -13.61 -24.85
N THR A 51 -3.32 -12.73 -24.67
CA THR A 51 -3.10 -11.36 -24.18
C THR A 51 -2.48 -11.36 -22.79
N ARG A 52 -2.94 -12.26 -21.89
CA ARG A 52 -2.34 -12.41 -20.56
C ARG A 52 -0.88 -12.84 -20.60
N ARG A 53 -0.50 -13.72 -21.54
CA ARG A 53 0.90 -14.14 -21.73
C ARG A 53 1.74 -13.00 -22.29
N ALA A 54 1.28 -12.35 -23.35
CA ALA A 54 1.97 -11.20 -23.94
C ALA A 54 2.18 -10.06 -22.93
N LEU A 55 1.15 -9.74 -22.12
CA LEU A 55 1.24 -8.75 -21.07
C LEU A 55 2.22 -9.15 -19.96
N ARG A 56 2.20 -10.41 -19.53
CA ARG A 56 3.16 -10.94 -18.54
C ARG A 56 4.60 -10.82 -19.04
N ASP A 57 4.85 -11.21 -20.27
CA ASP A 57 6.19 -11.16 -20.84
C ASP A 57 6.65 -9.70 -21.01
N HIS A 58 5.74 -8.79 -21.38
CA HIS A 58 6.03 -7.36 -21.44
C HIS A 58 6.41 -6.82 -20.05
N ILE A 59 5.59 -7.10 -19.02
CA ILE A 59 5.85 -6.68 -17.63
C ILE A 59 7.23 -7.15 -17.16
N ALA A 60 7.57 -8.41 -17.43
CA ALA A 60 8.86 -8.99 -17.04
C ALA A 60 10.04 -8.33 -17.77
N ARG A 61 9.90 -8.09 -19.07
CA ARG A 61 10.97 -7.47 -19.89
C ARG A 61 11.21 -6.01 -19.53
N THR A 62 10.18 -5.25 -19.16
CA THR A 62 10.30 -3.81 -18.89
C THR A 62 10.55 -3.48 -17.42
N GLY A 63 10.43 -4.45 -16.51
CA GLY A 63 10.50 -4.17 -15.08
C GLY A 63 9.33 -3.31 -14.59
N LEU A 64 8.14 -3.47 -15.16
CA LEU A 64 7.01 -2.57 -14.90
C LEU A 64 6.65 -2.48 -13.41
N LEU A 65 6.84 -3.57 -12.63
CA LEU A 65 6.53 -3.57 -11.20
C LEU A 65 7.40 -2.60 -10.40
N ASP A 66 8.70 -2.48 -10.74
CA ASP A 66 9.60 -1.53 -10.08
C ASP A 66 9.18 -0.09 -10.40
N ARG A 67 8.77 0.16 -11.64
CA ARG A 67 8.18 1.44 -12.04
C ARG A 67 6.89 1.73 -11.28
N CYS A 68 5.96 0.78 -11.17
CA CYS A 68 4.73 0.93 -10.38
C CYS A 68 5.04 1.30 -8.93
N VAL A 69 6.04 0.66 -8.32
CA VAL A 69 6.47 0.98 -6.96
C VAL A 69 6.94 2.41 -6.83
N ASN A 70 7.78 2.87 -7.75
CA ASN A 70 8.29 4.24 -7.75
C ASN A 70 7.18 5.26 -8.01
N ASP A 71 6.29 4.99 -8.96
CA ASP A 71 5.17 5.87 -9.28
C ASP A 71 4.21 6.02 -8.08
N ILE A 72 3.91 4.93 -7.37
CA ILE A 72 3.10 4.97 -6.14
C ILE A 72 3.80 5.78 -5.04
N LYS A 73 5.11 5.60 -4.84
CA LYS A 73 5.87 6.38 -3.85
C LYS A 73 5.86 7.87 -4.19
N ASN A 74 6.09 8.22 -5.45
CA ASN A 74 6.07 9.61 -5.91
C ASN A 74 4.68 10.25 -5.79
N LEU A 75 3.61 9.46 -5.94
CA LEU A 75 2.24 9.93 -5.79
C LEU A 75 1.86 10.19 -4.33
N LEU A 76 2.29 9.31 -3.42
CA LEU A 76 1.83 9.31 -2.03
C LEU A 76 2.75 10.03 -1.05
N LEU A 77 4.05 10.12 -1.34
CA LEU A 77 5.04 10.70 -0.44
C LEU A 77 5.38 12.13 -0.87
N PRO A 78 5.56 13.06 0.09
CA PRO A 78 6.09 14.38 -0.21
C PRO A 78 7.48 14.31 -0.88
N PRO A 79 7.87 15.32 -1.68
CA PRO A 79 9.22 15.41 -2.23
C PRO A 79 10.28 15.43 -1.12
N GLY A 80 11.36 14.65 -1.27
CA GLY A 80 12.46 14.60 -0.30
C GLY A 80 12.23 13.67 0.91
N THR A 81 11.14 12.90 0.91
CA THR A 81 10.87 11.90 1.95
C THR A 81 11.65 10.61 1.68
N GLU A 82 12.94 10.61 2.00
CA GLU A 82 13.74 9.37 2.07
C GLU A 82 13.39 8.63 3.36
N THR A 83 12.89 7.39 3.25
CA THR A 83 12.56 6.54 4.41
C THR A 83 13.85 6.13 5.12
N THR A 84 14.35 6.99 6.00
CA THR A 84 15.61 6.83 6.75
C THR A 84 15.39 6.36 8.18
N THR A 85 14.16 6.36 8.66
CA THR A 85 13.81 5.78 9.96
C THR A 85 13.85 4.25 9.86
N PRO A 86 14.67 3.57 10.69
CA PRO A 86 14.56 2.12 10.86
C PRO A 86 13.12 1.76 11.21
N ASP A 87 12.66 0.60 10.72
CA ASP A 87 11.41 -0.03 11.13
C ASP A 87 11.50 -0.39 12.62
N ALA A 88 11.27 0.62 13.47
CA ALA A 88 11.21 0.46 14.90
C ALA A 88 9.77 0.09 15.25
N ASP A 89 9.59 -1.05 15.90
CA ASP A 89 8.32 -1.46 16.48
C ASP A 89 7.93 -0.46 17.60
N HIS A 90 7.24 0.61 17.19
CA HIS A 90 6.89 1.74 18.04
C HIS A 90 5.37 1.79 18.19
N VAL A 91 4.90 1.40 19.37
CA VAL A 91 3.47 1.41 19.72
C VAL A 91 3.19 2.59 20.66
N THR A 92 2.19 3.39 20.30
CA THR A 92 1.77 4.57 21.06
C THR A 92 0.25 4.60 21.27
N LEU A 93 -0.20 5.33 22.28
CA LEU A 93 -1.61 5.68 22.48
C LEU A 93 -1.83 7.10 21.97
N GLN A 94 -2.81 7.29 21.08
CA GLN A 94 -3.22 8.62 20.62
C GLN A 94 -4.22 9.23 21.62
N THR A 95 -3.92 10.41 22.14
CA THR A 95 -4.82 11.15 23.04
C THR A 95 -5.64 12.17 22.26
N ASP A 96 -6.67 12.71 22.90
CA ASP A 96 -7.35 13.91 22.42
C ASP A 96 -6.33 15.04 22.23
N GLY A 97 -6.49 15.85 21.18
CA GLY A 97 -5.54 16.91 20.81
C GLY A 97 -4.36 16.48 19.92
N GLY A 98 -4.30 15.20 19.52
CA GLY A 98 -3.30 14.72 18.55
C GLY A 98 -1.93 14.40 19.15
N HIS A 99 -1.83 14.34 20.48
CA HIS A 99 -0.61 13.87 21.15
C HIS A 99 -0.54 12.35 21.14
N HIS A 100 0.67 11.81 21.11
CA HIS A 100 0.95 10.39 21.23
C HIS A 100 1.74 10.15 22.52
N ILE A 101 1.30 9.22 23.37
CA ILE A 101 1.96 8.83 24.61
C ILE A 101 2.46 7.37 24.55
N PRO A 102 3.47 7.00 25.34
CA PRO A 102 3.99 5.63 25.34
C PRO A 102 2.92 4.59 25.70
N ALA A 103 2.83 3.51 24.91
CA ALA A 103 2.01 2.35 25.25
C ALA A 103 2.67 1.51 26.37
N GLY A 104 1.90 0.61 26.99
CA GLY A 104 2.42 -0.32 28.01
C GLY A 104 2.77 0.32 29.36
N ARG A 105 2.42 1.59 29.57
CA ARG A 105 2.61 2.33 30.83
C ARG A 105 1.25 2.63 31.47
N ASN A 106 1.16 2.47 32.79
CA ASN A 106 0.02 3.02 33.54
C ASN A 106 0.15 4.54 33.59
N HIS A 107 -0.88 5.25 33.16
CA HIS A 107 -0.94 6.71 33.14
C HIS A 107 -1.84 7.27 34.26
N ASP A 108 -2.28 6.42 35.19
CA ASP A 108 -2.96 6.85 36.41
C ASP A 108 -2.00 7.67 37.30
N PRO A 109 -2.30 8.95 37.58
CA PRO A 109 -1.47 9.78 38.46
C PRO A 109 -1.45 9.31 39.92
N GLU A 110 -2.36 8.41 40.33
CA GLU A 110 -2.46 7.92 41.72
C GLU A 110 -1.79 6.55 41.94
N SER A 111 -1.06 6.00 40.96
CA SER A 111 -0.46 4.67 41.08
C SER A 111 0.93 4.63 41.77
N ASP A 112 1.17 5.46 42.77
CA ASP A 112 2.14 5.10 43.82
C ASP A 112 1.45 4.07 44.70
N PHE A 113 1.49 2.81 44.25
CA PHE A 113 1.03 1.69 45.05
C PHE A 113 2.00 1.53 46.23
N ASP A 114 1.71 2.22 47.34
CA ASP A 114 2.34 1.90 48.61
C ASP A 114 2.01 0.42 48.90
N PRO A 115 3.00 -0.48 49.00
CA PRO A 115 2.71 -1.85 49.36
C PRO A 115 2.10 -1.83 50.76
N ILE A 116 0.82 -2.19 50.87
CA ILE A 116 0.17 -2.37 52.16
C ILE A 116 1.03 -3.38 52.95
N PRO A 117 1.64 -3.01 54.08
CA PRO A 117 2.43 -3.95 54.86
C PRO A 117 1.46 -4.98 55.45
N GLY A 118 1.42 -6.19 54.88
CA GLY A 118 0.76 -7.35 55.50
C GLY A 118 -0.31 -8.10 54.69
N GLY A 119 -0.40 -7.96 53.37
CA GLY A 119 -1.29 -8.78 52.54
C GLY A 119 -0.62 -10.03 51.99
N GLN A 120 -0.77 -11.17 52.66
CA GLN A 120 -0.51 -12.50 52.09
C GLN A 120 -1.67 -12.81 51.12
N TRP A 121 -1.36 -13.04 49.83
CA TRP A 121 -1.84 -14.06 48.87
C TRP A 121 -1.41 -13.66 47.46
#